data_AF-A0A060X5A2-F1
#
_entry.id   AF-A0A060X5A2-F1
#
_cell.length_a   1.000
_cell.length_b   1.000
_cell.length_c   1.000
_cell.angle_alpha   90.00
_cell.angle_beta   90.00
_cell.angle_gamma   90.00
#
_symmetry.space_group_name_H-M   'P 1'
#
loop_
_entity.id
_entity.type
_entity.pdbx_description
1 polymer ?
#
loop_
_entity_poly.entity_id
_entity_poly.type
_entity_poly.pdbx_seq_one_letter_code
_entity_poly.pdbx_strand_id
1 'polypeptide(L)'
;MPPKDPLLGALKVCILNLQTEEGTVTDVNPHLSSCCELLELTLRKGLQQPVLGLVHRDYWQCFEQLLQHDNCGRYLSGRVFVLKLLPGSQAQVDKCVHPGDIIDEINGVSLRNACNGQAGVVLSGLKGHPLSLRVLRWCVQDGGVYRPIIKLLRALREENPALQLGPSPSSQEPTNQGQRPTPSQCLKEGRQIYSVQFLGKTNIGMYGGKEVLQNGIPLVIQQNQPSMEVLLDLKETHLICTEKSNMTELFQHHYPEISCVGRFGQPDYTIFAFCVVESPETPQSTGFCCVVLRASAVKECEEIVNRIAIGFKHTEWFV
;
A
#
# COMPACT_ATOMS: atom_id res chain seq x y z
N MET A 1 9.02 31.79 -17.56
CA MET A 1 9.17 30.39 -18.00
C MET A 1 10.17 29.72 -17.08
N PRO A 2 9.90 28.52 -16.54
CA PRO A 2 10.91 27.81 -15.76
C PRO A 2 12.12 27.51 -16.65
N PRO A 3 13.35 27.60 -16.12
CA PRO A 3 14.55 27.28 -16.89
C PRO A 3 14.48 25.81 -17.35
N LYS A 4 14.82 25.56 -18.63
CA LYS A 4 14.88 24.20 -19.18
C LYS A 4 15.93 23.40 -18.40
N ASP A 5 15.56 22.23 -17.92
CA ASP A 5 16.46 21.35 -17.20
C ASP A 5 17.63 20.95 -18.12
N PRO A 6 18.90 21.18 -17.73
CA PRO A 6 20.05 20.83 -18.55
C PRO A 6 20.12 19.34 -18.89
N LEU A 7 19.60 18.45 -18.03
CA LEU A 7 19.55 17.00 -18.33
C LEU A 7 18.56 16.68 -19.43
N LEU A 8 17.37 17.31 -19.44
CA LEU A 8 16.39 17.14 -20.51
C LEU A 8 16.91 17.72 -21.83
N GLY A 9 17.69 18.79 -21.77
CA GLY A 9 18.40 19.34 -22.93
C GLY A 9 19.41 18.35 -23.50
N ALA A 10 20.26 17.75 -22.66
CA ALA A 10 21.26 16.78 -23.06
C ALA A 10 20.65 15.46 -23.57
N LEU A 11 19.63 14.93 -22.90
CA LEU A 11 18.91 13.73 -23.33
C LEU A 11 18.27 13.92 -24.71
N LYS A 12 17.68 15.10 -24.98
CA LYS A 12 17.13 15.43 -26.30
C LYS A 12 18.19 15.40 -27.39
N VAL A 13 19.40 15.90 -27.13
CA VAL A 13 20.51 15.85 -28.09
C VAL A 13 20.94 14.41 -28.35
N CYS A 14 21.05 13.57 -27.31
CA CYS A 14 21.34 12.15 -27.47
C CYS A 14 20.29 11.41 -28.31
N ILE A 15 19.00 11.64 -28.07
CA ILE A 15 17.91 11.02 -28.86
C ILE A 15 18.00 11.45 -30.33
N LEU A 16 18.30 12.73 -30.61
CA LEU A 16 18.46 13.21 -31.99
C LEU A 16 19.65 12.53 -32.69
N ASN A 17 20.75 12.30 -31.99
CA ASN A 17 21.92 11.59 -32.54
C ASN A 17 21.65 10.09 -32.78
N LEU A 18 20.77 9.48 -31.99
CA LEU A 18 20.31 8.10 -32.24
C LEU A 18 19.35 8.03 -33.43
N GLN A 19 18.58 9.09 -33.68
CA GLN A 19 17.64 9.18 -34.81
C GLN A 19 18.32 9.51 -36.15
N THR A 20 19.57 9.97 -36.15
CA THR A 20 20.31 10.24 -37.39
C THR A 20 20.82 8.98 -38.09
N GLU A 21 20.86 7.84 -37.41
CA GLU A 21 21.15 6.55 -38.06
C GLU A 21 19.87 5.95 -38.64
N GLU A 22 19.87 5.64 -39.94
CA GLU A 22 18.77 4.91 -40.57
C GLU A 22 18.81 3.44 -40.16
N GLY A 23 17.88 3.03 -39.28
CA GLY A 23 17.69 1.63 -38.91
C GLY A 23 17.41 1.41 -37.42
N THR A 24 17.41 0.15 -37.01
CA THR A 24 17.26 -0.25 -35.61
C THR A 24 18.55 0.04 -34.85
N VAL A 25 18.46 0.83 -33.78
CA VAL A 25 19.59 1.07 -32.86
C VAL A 25 19.93 -0.24 -32.14
N THR A 26 21.20 -0.64 -32.19
CA THR A 26 21.73 -1.84 -31.51
C THR A 26 22.83 -1.46 -30.52
N ASP A 27 23.29 -2.42 -29.71
CA ASP A 27 24.35 -2.22 -28.71
C ASP A 27 25.71 -1.76 -29.29
N VAL A 28 25.87 -1.81 -30.62
CA VAL A 28 27.07 -1.35 -31.33
C VAL A 28 27.07 0.16 -31.54
N ASN A 29 25.92 0.83 -31.35
CA ASN A 29 25.81 2.27 -31.58
C ASN A 29 26.62 3.07 -30.54
N PRO A 30 27.53 3.96 -30.97
CA PRO A 30 28.45 4.67 -30.07
C PRO A 30 27.76 5.68 -29.15
N HIS A 31 26.53 6.08 -29.46
CA HIS A 31 25.73 7.03 -28.68
C HIS A 31 24.77 6.36 -27.70
N LEU A 32 24.56 5.04 -27.79
CA LEU A 32 23.60 4.32 -26.96
C LEU A 32 24.00 4.33 -25.48
N SER A 33 25.27 4.03 -25.16
CA SER A 33 25.75 4.03 -23.76
C SER A 33 25.51 5.38 -23.09
N SER A 34 25.93 6.47 -23.74
CA SER A 34 25.74 7.82 -23.20
C SER A 34 24.27 8.20 -23.09
N CYS A 35 23.41 7.74 -24.02
CA CYS A 35 21.97 7.96 -23.92
C CYS A 35 21.35 7.23 -22.73
N CYS A 36 21.73 5.97 -22.49
CA CYS A 36 21.27 5.19 -21.35
C CYS A 36 21.71 5.81 -20.02
N GLU A 37 22.97 6.26 -19.91
CA GLU A 37 23.48 6.97 -18.72
C GLU A 37 22.71 8.27 -18.46
N LEU A 38 22.43 9.05 -19.50
CA LEU A 38 21.64 10.29 -19.40
C LEU A 38 20.18 10.02 -19.03
N LEU A 39 19.60 8.94 -19.54
CA LEU A 39 18.25 8.50 -19.19
C LEU A 39 18.20 8.11 -17.71
N GLU A 40 19.16 7.30 -17.25
CA GLU A 40 19.28 6.89 -15.85
C GLU A 40 19.47 8.09 -14.92
N LEU A 41 20.33 9.05 -15.26
CA LEU A 41 20.52 10.28 -14.50
C LEU A 41 19.25 11.14 -14.44
N THR A 42 18.50 11.22 -15.54
CA THR A 42 17.24 11.97 -15.62
C THR A 42 16.17 11.30 -14.76
N LEU A 43 16.04 9.98 -14.84
CA LEU A 43 15.11 9.19 -14.01
C LEU A 43 15.48 9.30 -12.53
N ARG A 44 16.76 9.14 -12.17
CA ARG A 44 17.25 9.32 -10.79
C ARG A 44 16.95 10.71 -10.25
N LYS A 45 17.15 11.75 -11.05
CA LYS A 45 16.81 13.13 -10.64
C LYS A 45 15.29 13.29 -10.46
N GLY A 46 14.48 12.67 -11.33
CA GLY A 46 13.03 12.63 -11.19
C GLY A 46 12.57 11.92 -9.91
N LEU A 47 13.18 10.77 -9.60
CA LEU A 47 12.93 10.00 -8.37
C LEU A 47 13.39 10.74 -7.10
N GLN A 48 14.45 11.54 -7.18
CA GLN A 48 14.97 12.33 -6.06
C GLN A 48 14.22 13.66 -5.84
N GLN A 49 13.48 14.14 -6.83
CA GLN A 49 12.67 15.34 -6.68
C GLN A 49 11.27 14.96 -6.17
N PRO A 50 10.82 15.50 -5.03
CA PRO A 50 9.42 15.39 -4.66
C PRO A 50 8.60 16.13 -5.73
N VAL A 51 7.99 15.38 -6.63
CA VAL A 51 7.10 15.94 -7.66
C VAL A 51 5.97 16.65 -6.93
N LEU A 52 5.96 17.98 -7.02
CA LEU A 52 4.89 18.91 -6.60
C LEU A 52 3.75 18.27 -5.80
N GLY A 53 3.96 18.10 -4.49
CA GLY A 53 2.93 17.68 -3.52
C GLY A 53 2.87 16.19 -3.19
N LEU A 54 3.70 15.34 -3.82
CA LEU A 54 3.82 13.91 -3.48
C LEU A 54 4.81 13.74 -2.33
N VAL A 55 4.26 13.67 -1.13
CA VAL A 55 5.00 13.33 0.09
C VAL A 55 5.11 11.80 0.15
N HIS A 56 6.30 11.28 0.40
CA HIS A 56 6.67 9.85 0.48
C HIS A 56 5.79 9.06 1.48
N ARG A 57 4.61 8.52 1.12
CA ARG A 57 3.62 7.99 2.09
C ARG A 57 3.88 6.56 2.60
N ASP A 58 5.11 6.18 2.82
CA ASP A 58 5.45 4.88 3.41
C ASP A 58 5.27 4.90 4.95
N TYR A 59 5.51 3.76 5.59
CA TYR A 59 5.53 3.68 7.06
C TYR A 59 6.41 4.77 7.67
N TRP A 60 7.58 5.03 7.06
CA TRP A 60 8.53 6.05 7.51
C TRP A 60 7.89 7.41 7.65
N GLN A 61 7.07 7.87 6.71
CA GLN A 61 6.46 9.19 6.80
C GLN A 61 5.44 9.34 7.91
N CYS A 62 4.70 8.29 8.23
CA CYS A 62 3.84 8.25 9.41
C CYS A 62 4.65 8.48 10.70
N PHE A 63 5.85 7.92 10.74
CA PHE A 63 6.79 8.05 11.85
C PHE A 63 7.66 9.31 11.78
N GLU A 64 7.95 9.87 10.61
CA GLU A 64 8.65 11.14 10.46
C GLU A 64 7.80 12.30 10.98
N GLN A 65 6.47 12.23 10.82
CA GLN A 65 5.55 13.22 11.39
C GLN A 65 5.33 13.03 12.90
N LEU A 66 5.58 11.83 13.45
CA LEU A 66 5.75 11.64 14.90
C LEU A 66 6.99 12.40 15.44
N LEU A 67 7.99 12.71 14.59
CA LEU A 67 9.22 13.43 14.99
C LEU A 67 9.06 14.95 14.99
N GLN A 68 8.18 15.50 14.13
CA GLN A 68 8.19 16.92 13.78
C GLN A 68 7.05 17.73 14.39
N HIS A 69 5.94 17.08 14.78
CA HIS A 69 4.80 17.75 15.39
C HIS A 69 4.23 16.93 16.55
N ASP A 70 3.94 17.60 17.67
CA ASP A 70 3.18 17.08 18.83
C ASP A 70 1.76 16.54 18.48
N ASN A 71 1.41 16.51 17.19
CA ASN A 71 0.08 16.15 16.69
C ASN A 71 -0.10 14.66 16.40
N CYS A 72 0.98 13.90 16.14
CA CYS A 72 0.86 12.46 15.80
C CYS A 72 1.17 11.53 16.97
N GLY A 73 1.96 11.97 17.96
CA GLY A 73 2.24 11.19 19.16
C GLY A 73 2.59 12.05 20.38
N ARG A 74 2.47 11.44 21.56
CA ARG A 74 2.55 12.13 22.84
C ARG A 74 3.39 11.35 23.85
N TYR A 75 4.34 12.04 24.46
CA TYR A 75 5.06 11.53 25.61
C TYR A 75 4.23 11.81 26.87
N LEU A 76 3.85 10.75 27.57
CA LEU A 76 3.10 10.86 28.81
C LEU A 76 3.51 9.75 29.78
N SER A 77 3.86 10.14 31.01
CA SER A 77 4.28 9.22 32.06
C SER A 77 5.38 8.24 31.60
N GLY A 78 6.34 8.74 30.81
CA GLY A 78 7.43 7.92 30.27
C GLY A 78 7.01 6.94 29.17
N ARG A 79 5.89 7.17 28.50
CA ARG A 79 5.35 6.32 27.43
C ARG A 79 5.11 7.16 26.18
N VAL A 80 5.23 6.55 25.00
CA VAL A 80 5.00 7.21 23.71
C VAL A 80 3.67 6.75 23.13
N PHE A 81 2.65 7.59 23.26
CA PHE A 81 1.31 7.36 22.73
C PHE A 81 1.20 7.76 21.27
N VAL A 82 0.41 7.01 20.51
CA VAL A 82 -0.07 7.39 19.18
C VAL A 82 -1.30 8.26 19.35
N LEU A 83 -1.28 9.50 18.87
CA LEU A 83 -2.43 10.41 18.90
C LEU A 83 -3.24 10.35 17.61
N LYS A 84 -2.56 10.24 16.47
CA LYS A 84 -3.19 10.31 15.15
C LYS A 84 -2.36 9.55 14.13
N LEU A 85 -3.04 8.94 13.16
CA LEU A 85 -2.42 8.37 11.98
C LEU A 85 -2.61 9.31 10.79
N LEU A 86 -1.64 9.34 9.89
CA LEU A 86 -1.74 10.15 8.70
C LEU A 86 -2.79 9.58 7.75
N PRO A 87 -3.71 10.41 7.23
CA PRO A 87 -4.67 9.99 6.24
C PRO A 87 -4.01 9.30 5.04
N GLY A 88 -4.41 8.07 4.73
CA GLY A 88 -3.88 7.26 3.63
C GLY A 88 -2.51 6.63 3.87
N SER A 89 -1.95 6.71 5.08
CA SER A 89 -0.71 5.99 5.39
C SER A 89 -0.94 4.50 5.53
N GLN A 90 0.13 3.72 5.34
CA GLN A 90 0.08 2.27 5.50
C GLN A 90 -0.37 1.85 6.91
N ALA A 91 0.03 2.57 7.96
CA ALA A 91 -0.42 2.32 9.33
C ALA A 91 -1.95 2.51 9.52
N GLN A 92 -2.55 3.51 8.85
CA GLN A 92 -4.00 3.69 8.88
C GLN A 92 -4.72 2.59 8.09
N VAL A 93 -4.19 2.26 6.91
CA VAL A 93 -4.76 1.27 6.00
C VAL A 93 -4.74 -0.12 6.63
N ASP A 94 -3.61 -0.51 7.22
CA ASP A 94 -3.44 -1.84 7.84
C ASP A 94 -4.19 -1.99 9.16
N LYS A 95 -4.65 -0.88 9.76
CA LYS A 95 -5.34 -0.84 11.07
C LYS A 95 -4.57 -1.60 12.15
N CYS A 96 -3.24 -1.69 12.00
CA CYS A 96 -2.36 -2.42 12.91
C CYS A 96 -2.06 -1.61 14.18
N VAL A 97 -2.21 -0.28 14.09
CA VAL A 97 -2.02 0.70 15.17
C VAL A 97 -3.24 1.62 15.22
N HIS A 98 -3.60 2.10 16.41
CA HIS A 98 -4.72 3.02 16.63
C HIS A 98 -4.32 4.19 17.52
N PRO A 99 -5.01 5.35 17.41
CA PRO A 99 -4.95 6.39 18.43
C PRO A 99 -5.19 5.81 19.84
N GLY A 100 -4.30 6.11 20.78
CA GLY A 100 -4.26 5.58 22.14
C GLY A 100 -3.30 4.43 22.36
N ASP A 101 -2.78 3.80 21.29
CA ASP A 101 -1.77 2.74 21.41
C ASP A 101 -0.43 3.31 21.87
N ILE A 102 0.41 2.47 22.48
CA ILE A 102 1.74 2.87 22.96
C ILE A 102 2.82 2.18 22.12
N ILE A 103 3.76 2.96 21.60
CA ILE A 103 5.00 2.44 21.00
C ILE A 103 5.96 2.12 22.15
N ASP A 104 6.20 0.83 22.41
CA ASP A 104 7.06 0.34 23.50
C ASP A 104 8.52 0.17 23.02
N GLU A 105 8.73 -0.13 21.73
CA GLU A 105 10.06 -0.42 21.16
C GLU A 105 10.14 -0.03 19.67
N ILE A 106 11.30 0.45 19.23
CA ILE A 106 11.65 0.69 17.82
C ILE A 106 12.99 0.00 17.52
N ASN A 107 13.01 -0.98 16.62
CA ASN A 107 14.19 -1.76 16.22
C ASN A 107 15.05 -2.24 17.40
N GLY A 108 14.43 -2.82 18.45
CA GLY A 108 15.17 -3.27 19.64
C GLY A 108 15.37 -2.19 20.72
N VAL A 109 15.17 -0.92 20.39
CA VAL A 109 15.34 0.19 21.34
C VAL A 109 14.05 0.41 22.13
N SER A 110 14.11 0.13 23.43
CA SER A 110 13.00 0.40 24.36
C SER A 110 12.71 1.89 24.48
N LEU A 111 11.43 2.25 24.39
CA LEU A 111 10.91 3.59 24.65
C LEU A 111 10.25 3.72 26.03
N ARG A 112 10.49 2.77 26.93
CA ARG A 112 10.05 2.88 28.32
C ARG A 112 10.81 3.99 29.03
N ASN A 113 10.08 4.86 29.71
CA ASN A 113 10.60 6.07 30.36
C ASN A 113 11.30 7.02 29.38
N ALA A 114 10.91 6.98 28.10
CA ALA A 114 11.49 7.85 27.09
C ALA A 114 11.16 9.32 27.35
N CYS A 115 12.17 10.18 27.16
CA CYS A 115 12.01 11.63 27.17
C CYS A 115 11.48 12.14 25.82
N ASN A 116 10.89 13.34 25.82
CA ASN A 116 10.41 13.99 24.60
C ASN A 116 11.49 14.01 23.52
N GLY A 117 11.14 13.61 22.30
CA GLY A 117 12.05 13.56 21.16
C GLY A 117 12.98 12.35 21.12
N GLN A 118 13.02 11.48 22.13
CA GLN A 118 13.90 10.30 22.12
C GLN A 118 13.51 9.27 21.04
N ALA A 119 12.21 9.04 20.82
CA ALA A 119 11.74 8.25 19.68
C ALA A 119 12.10 8.95 18.35
N GLY A 120 12.02 10.29 18.36
CA GLY A 120 12.60 11.20 17.39
C GLY A 120 14.00 10.81 16.92
N VAL A 121 14.92 10.78 17.89
CA VAL A 121 16.33 10.47 17.71
C VAL A 121 16.52 9.04 17.18
N VAL A 122 15.85 8.05 17.79
CA VAL A 122 15.94 6.65 17.36
C VAL A 122 15.52 6.49 15.91
N LEU A 123 14.37 7.07 15.53
CA LEU A 123 13.86 7.03 14.17
C LEU A 123 14.79 7.76 13.19
N SER A 124 15.34 8.92 13.56
CA SER A 124 16.27 9.64 12.68
C SER A 124 17.51 8.82 12.30
N GLY A 125 18.02 8.00 13.22
CA GLY A 125 19.16 7.11 12.99
C GLY A 125 18.84 5.87 12.15
N LEU A 126 17.55 5.58 11.94
CA LEU A 126 17.09 4.41 11.19
C LEU A 126 16.57 4.78 9.79
N LYS A 127 16.63 6.06 9.40
CA LYS A 127 16.16 6.52 8.09
C LYS A 127 16.76 5.70 6.95
N GLY A 128 15.90 5.23 6.05
CA GLY A 128 16.29 4.37 4.92
C GLY A 128 16.55 2.90 5.28
N HIS A 129 16.35 2.48 6.53
CA HIS A 129 16.47 1.08 6.97
C HIS A 129 15.09 0.47 7.28
N PRO A 130 14.97 -0.88 7.28
CA PRO A 130 13.75 -1.55 7.71
C PRO A 130 13.34 -1.17 9.14
N LEU A 131 12.05 -0.92 9.33
CA LEU A 131 11.47 -0.51 10.61
C LEU A 131 10.67 -1.67 11.24
N SER A 132 10.90 -1.91 12.53
CA SER A 132 10.22 -2.89 13.37
C SER A 132 9.76 -2.21 14.65
N LEU A 133 8.50 -2.43 15.01
CA LEU A 133 7.86 -1.74 16.13
C LEU A 133 7.20 -2.75 17.07
N ARG A 134 7.35 -2.51 18.37
CA ARG A 134 6.54 -3.20 19.39
C ARG A 134 5.50 -2.22 19.91
N VAL A 135 4.23 -2.56 19.69
CA VAL A 135 3.10 -1.72 20.10
C VAL A 135 2.31 -2.43 21.20
N LEU A 136 2.02 -1.71 22.29
CA LEU A 136 1.03 -2.13 23.27
C LEU A 136 -0.32 -1.54 22.88
N ARG A 137 -1.22 -2.44 22.43
CA ARG A 137 -2.57 -2.05 22.04
C ARG A 137 -3.45 -1.75 23.23
N TRP A 138 -4.19 -0.66 23.15
CA TRP A 138 -5.05 -0.25 24.25
C TRP A 138 -6.39 -0.96 24.32
N CYS A 139 -6.86 -1.39 23.16
CA CYS A 139 -8.08 -2.15 22.98
C CYS A 139 -7.73 -3.61 22.64
N VAL A 140 -8.39 -4.56 23.30
CA VAL A 140 -8.35 -5.99 22.92
C VAL A 140 -9.37 -6.26 21.82
N GLN A 141 -9.20 -7.38 21.12
CA GLN A 141 -9.99 -7.74 19.92
C GLN A 141 -11.51 -7.72 20.16
N ASP A 142 -11.96 -8.00 21.38
CA ASP A 142 -13.39 -7.98 21.77
C ASP A 142 -13.92 -6.59 22.15
N GLY A 143 -13.15 -5.52 21.90
CA GLY A 143 -13.53 -4.14 22.26
C GLY A 143 -13.27 -3.77 23.73
N GLY A 144 -12.76 -4.70 24.53
CA GLY A 144 -12.35 -4.45 25.91
C GLY A 144 -11.10 -3.56 26.01
N VAL A 145 -10.95 -2.83 27.12
CA VAL A 145 -9.75 -2.03 27.37
C VAL A 145 -8.69 -2.85 28.10
N TYR A 146 -7.45 -2.82 27.63
CA TYR A 146 -6.32 -3.42 28.33
C TYR A 146 -6.12 -2.74 29.69
N ARG A 147 -6.50 -3.42 30.77
CA ARG A 147 -6.60 -2.82 32.11
C ARG A 147 -5.33 -2.10 32.59
N PRO A 148 -4.11 -2.63 32.38
CA PRO A 148 -2.89 -2.02 32.90
C PRO A 148 -2.63 -0.58 32.43
N ILE A 149 -3.17 -0.18 31.27
CA ILE A 149 -2.94 1.16 30.72
C ILE A 149 -4.07 2.15 31.01
N ILE A 150 -5.16 1.74 31.67
CA ILE A 150 -6.34 2.60 31.90
C ILE A 150 -5.96 3.92 32.57
N LYS A 151 -5.06 3.89 33.56
CA LYS A 151 -4.60 5.11 34.24
C LYS A 151 -3.90 6.05 33.27
N LEU A 152 -3.07 5.51 32.37
CA LEU A 152 -2.36 6.30 31.38
C LEU A 152 -3.31 6.85 30.31
N LEU A 153 -4.31 6.08 29.87
CA LEU A 153 -5.33 6.54 28.93
C LEU A 153 -6.18 7.68 29.49
N ARG A 154 -6.49 7.65 30.81
CA ARG A 154 -7.20 8.76 31.48
C ARG A 154 -6.36 10.03 31.47
N ALA A 155 -5.09 9.92 31.89
CA ALA A 155 -4.17 11.05 31.85
C ALA A 155 -3.99 11.58 30.41
N LEU A 156 -3.94 10.69 29.41
CA LEU A 156 -3.83 11.08 27.99
C LEU A 156 -5.05 11.88 27.54
N ARG A 157 -6.25 11.47 27.96
CA ARG A 157 -7.52 12.16 27.66
C ARG A 157 -7.65 13.49 28.40
N GLU A 158 -7.14 13.57 29.62
CA GLU A 158 -7.08 14.84 30.37
C GLU A 158 -6.19 15.85 29.66
N GLU A 159 -5.02 15.43 29.16
CA GLU A 159 -4.14 16.31 28.37
C GLU A 159 -4.62 16.55 26.94
N ASN A 160 -5.37 15.61 26.35
CA ASN A 160 -5.88 15.69 24.98
C ASN A 160 -7.38 15.39 24.94
N PRO A 161 -8.24 16.34 25.34
CA PRO A 161 -9.70 16.12 25.40
C PRO A 161 -10.32 15.84 24.03
N ALA A 162 -9.69 16.34 22.95
CA ALA A 162 -10.12 16.12 21.57
C ALA A 162 -9.71 14.73 21.03
N LEU A 163 -8.91 13.95 21.76
CA LEU A 163 -8.45 12.65 21.31
C LEU A 163 -9.60 11.65 21.29
N GLN A 164 -9.97 11.23 20.09
CA GLN A 164 -10.96 10.19 19.87
C GLN A 164 -10.27 8.83 20.03
N LEU A 165 -10.38 8.25 21.23
CA LEU A 165 -9.96 6.88 21.51
C LEU A 165 -11.01 5.92 20.92
N GLY A 166 -10.80 5.52 19.67
CA GLY A 166 -11.71 4.65 18.91
C GLY A 166 -11.82 5.10 17.45
N PRO A 167 -12.50 4.32 16.58
CA PRO A 167 -12.77 4.75 15.20
C PRO A 167 -13.54 6.08 15.22
N SER A 168 -13.03 7.08 14.49
CA SER A 168 -13.58 8.44 14.46
C SER A 168 -15.07 8.48 14.10
N PRO A 169 -15.90 9.35 14.72
CA PRO A 169 -17.29 9.59 14.32
C PRO A 169 -17.44 10.44 13.05
N SER A 170 -16.38 10.76 12.31
CA SER A 170 -16.46 11.58 11.09
C SER A 170 -16.89 10.82 9.83
N SER A 171 -17.31 9.56 9.98
CA SER A 171 -18.15 8.88 9.01
C SER A 171 -19.49 8.59 9.68
N GLN A 172 -20.40 9.58 9.67
CA GLN A 172 -21.81 9.32 9.93
C GLN A 172 -22.37 8.51 8.75
N GLU A 173 -22.05 7.22 8.68
CA GLU A 173 -23.01 6.24 8.18
C GLU A 173 -23.93 5.91 9.35
N PRO A 174 -25.27 5.92 9.17
CA PRO A 174 -26.19 5.62 10.25
C PRO A 174 -25.90 4.22 10.80
N THR A 175 -25.71 4.19 12.11
CA THR A 175 -25.59 3.04 13.00
C THR A 175 -26.35 1.79 12.54
N ASN A 176 -25.61 0.74 12.21
CA ASN A 176 -26.03 -0.63 12.54
C ASN A 176 -25.08 -1.18 13.61
N GLN A 177 -25.67 -1.54 14.74
CA GLN A 177 -25.02 -1.97 15.96
C GLN A 177 -24.13 -3.21 15.71
N GLY A 178 -22.90 -3.18 16.24
CA GLY A 178 -22.09 -4.38 16.46
C GLY A 178 -21.53 -5.05 15.21
N GLN A 179 -20.72 -4.37 14.40
CA GLN A 179 -19.87 -5.07 13.43
C GLN A 179 -18.70 -5.72 14.17
N ARG A 180 -18.89 -7.00 14.55
CA ARG A 180 -17.80 -7.98 14.52
C ARG A 180 -17.03 -7.83 13.19
N PRO A 181 -15.72 -8.12 13.13
CA PRO A 181 -15.08 -8.33 11.83
C PRO A 181 -16.00 -9.21 10.99
N THR A 182 -16.35 -8.77 9.78
CA THR A 182 -17.13 -9.61 8.87
C THR A 182 -16.43 -10.97 8.80
N PRO A 183 -17.15 -12.10 8.78
CA PRO A 183 -16.53 -13.43 8.81
C PRO A 183 -15.53 -13.68 7.66
N SER A 184 -15.51 -12.78 6.67
CA SER A 184 -14.54 -12.71 5.58
C SER A 184 -13.19 -12.08 5.94
N GLN A 185 -13.02 -11.36 7.05
CA GLN A 185 -11.77 -10.68 7.38
C GLN A 185 -11.06 -11.38 8.54
N CYS A 186 -9.84 -11.86 8.31
CA CYS A 186 -9.00 -12.45 9.35
C CYS A 186 -7.74 -11.60 9.59
N LEU A 187 -7.26 -11.57 10.85
CA LEU A 187 -5.99 -10.93 11.18
C LEU A 187 -4.88 -11.99 11.19
N LYS A 188 -3.87 -11.85 10.34
CA LYS A 188 -2.60 -12.60 10.45
C LYS A 188 -1.51 -11.60 10.81
N GLU A 189 -0.82 -11.84 11.93
CA GLU A 189 0.25 -10.95 12.43
C GLU A 189 -0.16 -9.47 12.62
N GLY A 190 -1.43 -9.19 12.91
CA GLY A 190 -1.90 -7.81 13.07
C GLY A 190 -2.33 -7.11 11.77
N ARG A 191 -2.25 -7.80 10.62
CA ARG A 191 -2.61 -7.28 9.29
C ARG A 191 -3.94 -7.85 8.81
N GLN A 192 -4.70 -7.03 8.11
CA GLN A 192 -6.03 -7.37 7.59
C GLN A 192 -5.89 -8.22 6.32
N ILE A 193 -6.38 -9.47 6.38
CA ILE A 193 -6.45 -10.40 5.25
C ILE A 193 -7.91 -10.58 4.85
N TYR A 194 -8.17 -10.59 3.55
CA TYR A 194 -9.51 -10.71 2.98
C TYR A 194 -9.76 -12.14 2.48
N SER A 195 -10.77 -12.81 3.02
CA SER A 195 -11.31 -14.07 2.49
C SER A 195 -12.27 -13.74 1.35
N VAL A 196 -11.84 -14.01 0.13
CA VAL A 196 -12.58 -13.73 -1.11
C VAL A 196 -12.71 -15.00 -1.95
N GLN A 197 -13.52 -14.96 -2.99
CA GLN A 197 -13.61 -16.04 -3.97
C GLN A 197 -12.80 -15.71 -5.20
N PHE A 198 -11.85 -16.57 -5.55
CA PHE A 198 -11.16 -16.53 -6.84
C PHE A 198 -12.08 -17.12 -7.91
N LEU A 199 -12.41 -16.32 -8.93
CA LEU A 199 -13.31 -16.72 -10.02
C LEU A 199 -12.55 -17.25 -11.24
N GLY A 200 -11.29 -16.84 -11.42
CA GLY A 200 -10.44 -17.28 -12.50
C GLY A 200 -9.53 -16.17 -13.03
N LYS A 201 -8.80 -16.52 -14.09
CA LYS A 201 -7.93 -15.60 -14.82
C LYS A 201 -8.04 -15.82 -16.33
N THR A 202 -7.85 -14.78 -17.12
CA THR A 202 -7.87 -14.88 -18.58
C THR A 202 -6.85 -13.92 -19.21
N ASN A 203 -6.20 -14.36 -20.29
CA ASN A 203 -5.31 -13.51 -21.07
C ASN A 203 -6.14 -12.53 -21.91
N ILE A 204 -5.84 -11.24 -21.78
CA ILE A 204 -6.54 -10.12 -22.44
C ILE A 204 -5.69 -9.42 -23.51
N GLY A 205 -4.55 -10.01 -23.86
CA GLY A 205 -3.65 -9.51 -24.91
C GLY A 205 -2.75 -8.36 -24.46
N MET A 206 -2.43 -7.44 -25.37
CA MET A 206 -1.35 -6.45 -25.19
C MET A 206 -1.73 -5.19 -24.41
N TYR A 207 -3.01 -5.02 -24.07
CA TYR A 207 -3.52 -3.80 -23.43
C TYR A 207 -3.86 -4.08 -21.97
N GLY A 208 -3.34 -3.26 -21.06
CA GLY A 208 -3.54 -3.38 -19.60
C GLY A 208 -4.33 -2.25 -18.97
N GLY A 209 -4.93 -1.35 -19.75
CA GLY A 209 -5.70 -0.23 -19.22
C GLY A 209 -7.04 -0.67 -18.62
N LYS A 210 -7.61 0.11 -17.69
CA LYS A 210 -8.83 -0.27 -16.93
C LYS A 210 -10.04 -0.65 -17.79
N GLU A 211 -10.12 -0.15 -19.02
CA GLU A 211 -11.16 -0.46 -20.00
C GLU A 211 -11.22 -1.95 -20.34
N VAL A 212 -10.10 -2.66 -20.26
CA VAL A 212 -10.05 -4.10 -20.56
C VAL A 212 -10.80 -4.94 -19.53
N LEU A 213 -10.97 -4.43 -18.30
CA LEU A 213 -11.71 -5.13 -17.23
C LEU A 213 -13.18 -5.33 -17.60
N GLN A 214 -13.77 -4.41 -18.38
CA GLN A 214 -15.15 -4.52 -18.84
C GLN A 214 -15.37 -5.74 -19.73
N ASN A 215 -14.32 -6.23 -20.40
CA ASN A 215 -14.37 -7.39 -21.27
C ASN A 215 -13.79 -8.65 -20.58
N GLY A 216 -12.69 -8.51 -19.84
CA GLY A 216 -12.02 -9.62 -19.17
C GLY A 216 -12.86 -10.26 -18.06
N ILE A 217 -13.58 -9.45 -17.27
CA ILE A 217 -14.43 -9.97 -16.19
C ILE A 217 -15.57 -10.85 -16.74
N PRO A 218 -16.38 -10.41 -17.72
CA PRO A 218 -17.38 -11.26 -18.35
C PRO A 218 -16.80 -12.56 -18.91
N LEU A 219 -15.61 -12.54 -19.53
CA LEU A 219 -15.00 -13.73 -20.11
C LEU A 219 -14.71 -14.79 -19.04
N VAL A 220 -14.16 -14.40 -17.89
CA VAL A 220 -13.93 -15.34 -16.77
C VAL A 220 -15.25 -15.86 -16.21
N ILE A 221 -16.25 -15.01 -16.03
CA ILE A 221 -17.57 -15.43 -15.53
C ILE A 221 -18.22 -16.44 -16.50
N GLN A 222 -18.11 -16.21 -17.81
CA GLN A 222 -18.67 -17.10 -18.85
C GLN A 222 -17.99 -18.47 -18.91
N GLN A 223 -16.73 -18.58 -18.49
CA GLN A 223 -16.04 -19.88 -18.40
C GLN A 223 -16.70 -20.81 -17.37
N ASN A 224 -17.51 -20.27 -16.45
CA ASN A 224 -18.32 -21.01 -15.48
C ASN A 224 -17.51 -22.04 -14.67
N GLN A 225 -16.27 -21.69 -14.35
CA GLN A 225 -15.39 -22.50 -13.50
C GLN A 225 -15.85 -22.42 -12.04
N PRO A 226 -15.66 -23.49 -11.25
CA PRO A 226 -15.96 -23.46 -9.83
C PRO A 226 -15.07 -22.42 -9.13
N SER A 227 -15.68 -21.51 -8.38
CA SER A 227 -14.95 -20.52 -7.59
C SER A 227 -14.22 -21.18 -6.42
N MET A 228 -13.03 -20.67 -6.08
CA MET A 228 -12.21 -21.16 -4.96
C MET A 228 -12.15 -20.12 -3.83
N GLU A 229 -12.30 -20.54 -2.57
CA GLU A 229 -12.05 -19.64 -1.44
C GLU A 229 -10.55 -19.39 -1.25
N VAL A 230 -10.17 -18.12 -1.24
CA VAL A 230 -8.78 -17.68 -1.13
C VAL A 230 -8.64 -16.58 -0.07
N LEU A 231 -7.44 -16.48 0.48
CA LEU A 231 -6.99 -15.40 1.36
C LEU A 231 -6.14 -14.43 0.53
N LEU A 232 -6.61 -13.20 0.42
CA LEU A 232 -5.93 -12.10 -0.25
C LEU A 232 -5.25 -11.21 0.79
N ASP A 233 -3.93 -11.26 0.84
CA ASP A 233 -3.06 -10.44 1.69
C ASP A 233 -2.53 -9.25 0.87
N LEU A 234 -3.00 -8.04 1.18
CA LEU A 234 -2.62 -6.80 0.50
C LEU A 234 -1.53 -6.09 1.30
N LYS A 235 -0.26 -6.37 0.96
CA LYS A 235 0.90 -5.78 1.62
C LYS A 235 1.25 -4.42 1.01
N GLU A 236 2.36 -3.84 1.47
CA GLU A 236 2.82 -2.51 1.03
C GLU A 236 3.38 -2.50 -0.40
N THR A 237 4.08 -3.57 -0.81
CA THR A 237 4.76 -3.64 -2.11
C THR A 237 4.18 -4.66 -3.09
N HIS A 238 3.36 -5.58 -2.58
CA HIS A 238 2.81 -6.70 -3.34
C HIS A 238 1.50 -7.17 -2.72
N LEU A 239 0.76 -7.97 -3.48
CA LEU A 239 -0.34 -8.78 -2.98
C LEU A 239 0.03 -10.26 -3.07
N ILE A 240 -0.53 -11.05 -2.16
CA ILE A 240 -0.42 -12.51 -2.16
C ILE A 240 -1.82 -13.10 -2.11
N CYS A 241 -2.07 -14.08 -2.96
CA CYS A 241 -3.29 -14.87 -2.97
C CYS A 241 -2.96 -16.30 -2.54
N THR A 242 -3.60 -16.77 -1.48
CA THR A 242 -3.37 -18.11 -0.90
C THR A 242 -4.68 -18.89 -0.88
N GLU A 243 -4.68 -20.13 -1.37
CA GLU A 243 -5.83 -21.01 -1.24
C GLU A 243 -6.13 -21.31 0.23
N LYS A 244 -7.39 -21.15 0.64
CA LYS A 244 -7.78 -21.26 2.06
C LYS A 244 -7.84 -22.71 2.57
N SER A 245 -8.05 -23.67 1.67
CA SER A 245 -8.23 -25.09 2.02
C SER A 245 -6.94 -25.75 2.52
N ASN A 246 -5.82 -25.43 1.88
CA ASN A 246 -4.52 -26.09 2.06
C ASN A 246 -3.39 -25.08 2.35
N MET A 247 -3.70 -23.78 2.40
CA MET A 247 -2.75 -22.69 2.63
C MET A 247 -1.65 -22.57 1.57
N THR A 248 -1.89 -23.07 0.34
CA THR A 248 -0.95 -22.98 -0.78
C THR A 248 -1.03 -21.60 -1.44
N GLU A 249 0.13 -20.99 -1.70
CA GLU A 249 0.19 -19.74 -2.46
C GLU A 249 -0.18 -19.99 -3.93
N LEU A 250 -1.18 -19.28 -4.43
CA LEU A 250 -1.61 -19.35 -5.82
C LEU A 250 -0.78 -18.42 -6.70
N PHE A 251 -0.53 -17.20 -6.22
CA PHE A 251 0.31 -16.22 -6.88
C PHE A 251 0.70 -15.09 -5.92
N GLN A 252 1.81 -14.45 -6.25
CA GLN A 252 2.27 -13.19 -5.69
C GLN A 252 2.49 -12.21 -6.84
N HIS A 253 1.97 -10.99 -6.70
CA HIS A 253 2.17 -9.93 -7.69
C HIS A 253 2.61 -8.64 -7.01
N HIS A 254 3.70 -8.08 -7.51
CA HIS A 254 4.16 -6.77 -7.08
C HIS A 254 3.30 -5.69 -7.72
N TYR A 255 3.02 -4.60 -6.98
CA TYR A 255 2.16 -3.53 -7.51
C TYR A 255 2.64 -2.93 -8.84
N PRO A 256 3.95 -2.77 -9.11
CA PRO A 256 4.44 -2.35 -10.44
C PRO A 256 4.10 -3.31 -11.60
N GLU A 257 3.82 -4.58 -11.32
CA GLU A 257 3.43 -5.56 -12.34
C GLU A 257 1.93 -5.45 -12.69
N ILE A 258 1.15 -4.79 -11.84
CA ILE A 258 -0.29 -4.64 -11.98
C ILE A 258 -0.59 -3.34 -12.72
N SER A 259 -1.17 -3.45 -13.91
CA SER A 259 -1.44 -2.31 -14.79
C SER A 259 -2.73 -1.55 -14.46
N CYS A 260 -3.74 -2.25 -13.94
CA CYS A 260 -4.98 -1.61 -13.49
C CYS A 260 -5.73 -2.47 -12.47
N VAL A 261 -6.64 -1.83 -11.73
CA VAL A 261 -7.60 -2.49 -10.83
C VAL A 261 -8.96 -1.80 -10.96
N GLY A 262 -10.05 -2.56 -10.82
CA GLY A 262 -11.39 -2.00 -10.91
C GLY A 262 -12.48 -2.94 -10.45
N ARG A 263 -13.66 -2.36 -10.16
CA ARG A 263 -14.89 -3.08 -9.85
C ARG A 263 -15.68 -3.37 -11.11
N PHE A 264 -16.40 -4.48 -11.15
CA PHE A 264 -17.32 -4.79 -12.22
C PHE A 264 -18.65 -4.05 -12.02
N GLY A 265 -19.16 -3.39 -13.07
CA GLY A 265 -20.38 -2.58 -13.02
C GLY A 265 -21.70 -3.38 -13.05
N GLN A 266 -21.73 -4.56 -12.43
CA GLN A 266 -22.94 -5.39 -12.26
C GLN A 266 -23.64 -5.07 -10.93
N PRO A 267 -24.94 -5.39 -10.78
CA PRO A 267 -25.78 -4.85 -9.71
C PRO A 267 -25.37 -5.27 -8.29
N ASP A 268 -24.57 -6.33 -8.12
CA ASP A 268 -24.08 -6.76 -6.81
C ASP A 268 -22.78 -6.06 -6.39
N TYR A 269 -22.06 -5.35 -7.29
CA TYR A 269 -20.80 -4.63 -7.05
C TYR A 269 -19.74 -5.37 -6.20
N THR A 270 -19.81 -6.70 -6.13
CA THR A 270 -18.93 -7.53 -5.29
C THR A 270 -17.73 -8.09 -6.05
N ILE A 271 -17.79 -8.05 -7.39
CA ILE A 271 -16.73 -8.55 -8.26
C ILE A 271 -15.74 -7.42 -8.56
N PHE A 272 -14.47 -7.72 -8.42
CA PHE A 272 -13.37 -6.85 -8.81
C PHE A 272 -12.33 -7.66 -9.59
N ALA A 273 -11.49 -6.95 -10.33
CA ALA A 273 -10.40 -7.55 -11.04
C ALA A 273 -9.22 -6.59 -11.13
N PHE A 274 -8.06 -7.17 -11.38
CA PHE A 274 -6.86 -6.43 -11.73
C PHE A 274 -6.14 -7.11 -12.89
N CYS A 275 -5.40 -6.31 -13.65
CA CYS A 275 -4.59 -6.80 -14.76
C CYS A 275 -3.13 -6.84 -14.35
N VAL A 276 -2.46 -7.94 -14.63
CA VAL A 276 -1.04 -8.13 -14.35
C VAL A 276 -0.30 -8.54 -15.61
N VAL A 277 0.95 -8.12 -15.75
CA VAL A 277 1.82 -8.60 -16.83
C VAL A 277 2.06 -10.10 -16.65
N GLU A 278 1.74 -10.88 -17.66
CA GLU A 278 2.08 -12.29 -17.70
C GLU A 278 3.58 -12.39 -18.03
N SER A 279 4.42 -12.71 -17.04
CA SER A 279 5.84 -13.01 -17.28
C SER A 279 5.92 -14.40 -17.89
N PRO A 280 6.29 -14.55 -19.17
CA PRO A 280 6.20 -15.85 -19.77
C PRO A 280 7.47 -16.65 -19.45
N GLU A 281 7.33 -17.93 -19.13
CA GLU A 281 8.46 -18.87 -19.11
C GLU A 281 9.09 -19.03 -20.51
N THR A 282 8.45 -18.49 -21.56
CA THR A 282 8.93 -18.50 -22.95
C THR A 282 8.74 -17.12 -23.62
N PRO A 283 9.68 -16.62 -24.42
CA PRO A 283 9.71 -15.23 -24.91
C PRO A 283 8.61 -14.81 -25.91
N GLN A 284 7.53 -15.59 -26.11
CA GLN A 284 6.55 -15.40 -27.19
C GLN A 284 5.13 -15.01 -26.74
N SER A 285 4.82 -15.00 -25.44
CA SER A 285 3.50 -14.57 -24.93
C SER A 285 3.65 -13.40 -23.94
N THR A 286 4.12 -12.25 -24.43
CA THR A 286 3.98 -11.01 -23.66
C THR A 286 2.53 -10.56 -23.74
N GLY A 287 1.90 -10.32 -22.59
CA GLY A 287 0.50 -9.92 -22.54
C GLY A 287 0.05 -9.65 -21.10
N PHE A 288 -1.17 -9.16 -20.95
CA PHE A 288 -1.80 -8.95 -19.67
C PHE A 288 -2.76 -10.10 -19.35
N CYS A 289 -2.79 -10.49 -18.09
CA CYS A 289 -3.73 -11.43 -17.53
C CYS A 289 -4.72 -10.67 -16.63
N CYS A 290 -6.01 -10.82 -16.88
CA CYS A 290 -7.06 -10.29 -16.02
C CYS A 290 -7.40 -11.32 -14.95
N VAL A 291 -7.15 -10.99 -13.69
CA VAL A 291 -7.43 -11.82 -12.51
C VAL A 291 -8.71 -11.34 -11.86
N VAL A 292 -9.70 -12.24 -11.70
CA VAL A 292 -11.04 -11.88 -11.26
C VAL A 292 -11.37 -12.53 -9.92
N LEU A 293 -11.82 -11.72 -8.97
CA LEU A 293 -12.19 -12.15 -7.62
C LEU A 293 -13.54 -11.55 -7.20
N ARG A 294 -14.18 -12.17 -6.22
CA ARG A 294 -15.45 -11.74 -5.63
C ARG A 294 -15.31 -11.59 -4.12
N ALA A 295 -15.59 -10.40 -3.62
CA ALA A 295 -15.68 -10.11 -2.19
C ALA A 295 -17.03 -10.56 -1.62
N SER A 296 -17.11 -10.68 -0.28
CA SER A 296 -18.35 -11.08 0.39
C SER A 296 -19.40 -9.96 0.45
N ALA A 297 -18.97 -8.70 0.32
CA ALA A 297 -19.82 -7.51 0.40
C ALA A 297 -19.29 -6.36 -0.47
N VAL A 298 -20.18 -5.44 -0.87
CA VAL A 298 -19.83 -4.24 -1.66
C VAL A 298 -18.78 -3.38 -0.96
N LYS A 299 -18.94 -3.16 0.35
CA LYS A 299 -18.02 -2.35 1.16
C LYS A 299 -16.63 -2.96 1.21
N GLU A 300 -16.54 -4.28 1.32
CA GLU A 300 -15.27 -5.01 1.30
C GLU A 300 -14.61 -4.95 -0.09
N CYS A 301 -15.38 -5.12 -1.16
CA CYS A 301 -14.92 -4.97 -2.54
C CYS A 301 -14.30 -3.57 -2.77
N GLU A 302 -14.99 -2.53 -2.31
CA GLU A 302 -14.50 -1.15 -2.41
C GLU A 302 -13.22 -0.93 -1.61
N GLU A 303 -13.16 -1.46 -0.39
CA GLU A 303 -11.97 -1.39 0.46
C GLU A 303 -10.76 -2.06 -0.22
N ILE A 304 -10.93 -3.26 -0.77
CA ILE A 304 -9.88 -4.01 -1.47
C ILE A 304 -9.37 -3.24 -2.68
N VAL A 305 -10.26 -2.75 -3.54
CA VAL A 305 -9.87 -2.00 -4.76
C VAL A 305 -9.13 -0.71 -4.39
N ASN A 306 -9.61 0.01 -3.37
CA ASN A 306 -8.93 1.22 -2.89
C ASN A 306 -7.55 0.91 -2.31
N ARG A 307 -7.39 -0.21 -1.60
CA ARG A 307 -6.08 -0.63 -1.07
C ARG A 307 -5.08 -0.98 -2.16
N ILE A 308 -5.50 -1.71 -3.19
CA ILE A 308 -4.63 -2.00 -4.34
C ILE A 308 -4.22 -0.70 -5.05
N ALA A 309 -5.16 0.23 -5.24
CA ALA A 309 -4.87 1.54 -5.84
C ALA A 309 -3.92 2.40 -4.99
N ILE A 310 -4.00 2.31 -3.66
CA ILE A 310 -3.01 2.94 -2.75
C ILE A 310 -1.65 2.26 -2.90
N GLY A 311 -1.62 0.93 -3.03
CA GLY A 311 -0.41 0.16 -3.32
C GLY A 311 0.34 0.68 -4.55
N PHE A 312 -0.36 1.00 -5.64
CA PHE A 312 0.25 1.60 -6.83
C PHE A 312 0.98 2.91 -6.52
N LYS A 313 0.37 3.78 -5.71
CA LYS A 313 0.99 5.06 -5.30
C LYS A 313 2.20 4.83 -4.40
N HIS A 314 2.14 3.83 -3.53
CA HIS A 314 3.24 3.48 -2.66
C HIS A 314 4.42 2.88 -3.40
N THR A 315 4.19 2.27 -4.58
CA THR A 315 5.25 1.64 -5.37
C THR A 315 5.64 2.39 -6.64
N GLU A 316 5.07 3.56 -6.89
CA GLU A 316 5.29 4.35 -8.12
C GLU A 316 6.77 4.71 -8.34
N TRP A 317 7.58 4.69 -7.28
CA TRP A 317 9.02 4.99 -7.30
C TRP A 317 9.94 3.76 -7.43
N PHE A 318 9.41 2.53 -7.40
CA PHE A 318 10.23 1.32 -7.60
C PHE A 318 10.60 1.08 -9.08
N VAL A 319 10.05 1.89 -9.99
CA VAL A 319 10.18 1.76 -11.45
C VAL A 319 11.12 2.84 -12.00
#